data_AF-A0A2Z4GGX9-F1
#
_entry.id   AF-A0A2Z4GGX9-F1
#
_cell.length_a   1.000
_cell.length_b   1.000
_cell.length_c   1.000
_cell.angle_alpha   90.00
_cell.angle_beta   90.00
_cell.angle_gamma   90.00
#
_symmetry.space_group_name_H-M   'P 1'
#
loop_
_entity.id
_entity.type
_entity.pdbx_description
1 polymer ?
#
loop_
_entity_poly.entity_id
_entity_poly.type
_entity_poly.pdbx_seq_one_letter_code
_entity_poly.pdbx_strand_id
1 'polypeptide(L)' 'MYVNKNASGAENGSSWTDAYTDLQDALSKGKYVTAWVAAGTYKPTSGTDRNISFQIPDNVKVYGGFIGNEANNYELYIF' A
#
# COMPACT_ATOMS: atom_id res chain seq x y z
N MET A 1 0.27 4.32 5.46
CA MET A 1 1.21 4.13 4.34
C MET A 1 0.43 3.91 3.05
N TYR A 2 1.02 4.28 1.93
CA TYR A 2 0.46 4.07 0.59
C TYR A 2 1.25 3.01 -0.18
N VAL A 3 0.55 2.21 -0.96
CA VAL A 3 1.11 1.20 -1.87
C VAL A 3 0.51 1.39 -3.25
N ASN A 4 1.36 1.62 -4.23
CA ASN A 4 0.98 1.75 -5.63
C ASN A 4 2.13 1.24 -6.49
N LYS A 5 1.93 0.11 -7.17
CA LYS A 5 2.93 -0.50 -8.06
C LYS A 5 3.42 0.41 -9.19
N ASN A 6 2.69 1.47 -9.50
CA ASN A 6 3.02 2.43 -10.55
C ASN A 6 3.58 3.76 -9.99
N ALA A 7 3.79 3.85 -8.68
CA ALA A 7 4.44 5.02 -8.07
C ALA A 7 5.88 5.17 -8.57
N SER A 8 6.35 6.41 -8.63
CA SER A 8 7.67 6.76 -9.19
C SER A 8 8.48 7.69 -8.27
N GLY A 9 7.98 7.97 -7.07
CA GLY A 9 8.62 8.85 -6.09
C GLY A 9 9.61 8.10 -5.19
N ALA A 10 9.71 8.53 -3.94
CA ALA A 10 10.75 8.10 -3.01
C ALA A 10 10.56 6.69 -2.39
N GLU A 11 9.51 5.96 -2.77
CA GLU A 11 9.20 4.60 -2.28
C GLU A 11 9.24 4.44 -0.75
N ASN A 12 8.68 5.41 -0.03
CA ASN A 12 8.68 5.45 1.43
C ASN A 12 7.27 5.33 2.04
N GLY A 13 6.22 5.24 1.20
CA GLY A 13 4.84 5.05 1.62
C GLY A 13 4.18 6.27 2.24
N SER A 14 4.77 7.47 2.15
CA SER A 14 4.26 8.70 2.79
C SER A 14 3.14 9.40 2.01
N SER A 15 3.08 9.19 0.70
CA SER A 15 2.07 9.76 -0.20
C SER A 15 1.77 8.77 -1.34
N TRP A 16 0.76 9.05 -2.18
CA TRP A 16 0.56 8.27 -3.40
C TRP A 16 1.75 8.35 -4.37
N THR A 17 2.39 9.51 -4.47
CA THR A 17 3.59 9.72 -5.31
C THR A 17 4.77 8.91 -4.79
N ASP A 18 4.97 8.90 -3.47
CA ASP A 18 6.08 8.23 -2.79
C ASP A 18 5.69 6.85 -2.27
N ALA A 19 4.62 6.26 -2.79
CA ALA A 19 4.09 4.99 -2.34
C ALA A 19 5.12 3.86 -2.53
N TYR A 20 5.02 2.82 -1.69
CA TYR A 20 5.75 1.58 -1.98
C TYR A 20 5.21 0.97 -3.29
N THR A 21 6.12 0.51 -4.16
CA THR A 21 5.75 -0.17 -5.40
C THR A 21 5.50 -1.67 -5.21
N ASP A 22 5.97 -2.23 -4.09
CA ASP A 22 5.77 -3.62 -3.70
C ASP A 22 5.02 -3.74 -2.35
N LEU A 23 3.94 -4.53 -2.34
CA LEU A 23 3.10 -4.72 -1.16
C LEU A 23 3.78 -5.61 -0.10
N GLN A 24 4.59 -6.59 -0.52
CA GLN A 24 5.30 -7.47 0.39
C GLN A 24 6.34 -6.69 1.19
N ASP A 25 7.06 -5.79 0.53
CA ASP A 25 8.02 -4.86 1.15
C ASP A 25 7.31 -3.86 2.08
N ALA A 26 6.18 -3.29 1.63
CA ALA A 26 5.38 -2.38 2.43
C ALA A 26 4.92 -3.02 3.74
N LEU A 27 4.38 -4.25 3.69
CA LEU A 27 3.94 -5.00 4.87
C LEU A 27 5.11 -5.37 5.79
N SER A 28 6.31 -5.62 5.26
CA SER A 28 7.49 -5.89 6.09
C SER A 28 7.96 -4.68 6.92
N LYS A 29 7.72 -3.47 6.40
CA LYS A 29 8.10 -2.19 7.03
C LYS A 29 6.97 -1.59 7.88
N GLY A 30 5.73 -1.92 7.54
CA GLY A 30 4.53 -1.43 8.19
C GLY A 30 4.37 -1.97 9.60
N LYS A 31 4.58 -1.12 10.59
CA LYS A 31 4.20 -1.41 11.98
C LYS A 31 3.15 -0.40 12.42
N TYR A 32 2.01 -0.87 12.93
CA TYR A 32 0.96 -0.05 13.55
C TYR A 32 0.36 1.04 12.63
N VAL A 33 0.17 0.74 11.34
CA VAL A 33 -0.35 1.71 10.36
C VAL A 33 -1.39 1.09 9.44
N THR A 34 -2.29 1.92 8.92
CA THR A 34 -3.17 1.56 7.81
C THR A 34 -2.39 1.57 6.48
N ALA A 35 -2.52 0.51 5.69
CA ALA A 35 -2.04 0.43 4.31
C ALA A 35 -3.19 0.72 3.34
N TRP A 36 -3.02 1.76 2.53
CA TRP A 36 -3.92 2.14 1.44
C TRP A 36 -3.31 1.67 0.12
N VAL A 37 -3.99 0.75 -0.57
CA VAL A 37 -3.42 0.03 -1.73
C VAL A 37 -4.18 0.39 -3.00
N ALA A 38 -3.47 0.98 -3.97
CA ALA A 38 -4.02 1.29 -5.28
C ALA A 38 -4.45 0.00 -6.00
N ALA A 39 -5.49 0.08 -6.83
CA ALA A 39 -6.03 -1.02 -7.60
C ALA A 39 -4.94 -1.65 -8.48
N GLY A 40 -4.87 -2.98 -8.46
CA GLY A 40 -3.89 -3.73 -9.24
C GLY A 40 -3.67 -5.12 -8.70
N THR A 41 -2.89 -5.90 -9.43
CA THR A 41 -2.42 -7.22 -8.99
C THR A 41 -1.10 -7.08 -8.26
N TYR A 42 -1.10 -7.45 -6.99
CA TYR A 42 0.10 -7.57 -6.16
C TYR A 42 0.36 -9.05 -5.90
N LYS A 43 1.60 -9.49 -6.06
CA LYS A 43 2.01 -10.86 -5.77
C LYS A 43 2.92 -10.87 -4.56
N PRO A 44 2.81 -11.87 -3.65
CA PRO A 44 3.68 -11.97 -2.48
C PRO A 44 5.10 -12.41 -2.84
N THR A 45 5.33 -12.84 -4.08
CA THR A 45 6.64 -13.15 -4.64
C THR A 45 6.66 -12.88 -6.14
N SER A 46 7.82 -12.51 -6.67
CA SER A 46 8.11 -12.47 -8.11
C SER A 46 8.49 -13.85 -8.67
N GLY A 47 8.78 -14.82 -7.80
CA GLY A 47 9.16 -16.19 -8.15
C GLY A 47 7.97 -17.12 -8.42
N THR A 48 8.27 -18.42 -8.44
CA THR A 48 7.30 -19.50 -8.70
C THR A 48 6.85 -20.24 -7.45
N ASP A 49 7.43 -19.94 -6.28
CA ASP A 49 7.07 -20.59 -5.02
C ASP A 49 5.64 -20.21 -4.61
N ARG A 50 4.78 -21.22 -4.57
CA ARG A 50 3.35 -21.09 -4.25
C ARG A 50 3.08 -21.08 -2.74
N ASN A 51 4.08 -21.35 -1.91
CA ASN A 51 3.94 -21.32 -0.45
C ASN A 51 4.13 -19.92 0.14
N ILE A 52 4.65 -18.96 -0.65
CA ILE A 52 4.83 -17.59 -0.20
C ILE A 52 3.49 -16.85 -0.27
N SER A 53 3.15 -16.19 0.83
CA SER A 53 1.89 -15.46 1.01
C SER A 53 2.15 -14.13 1.71
N PHE A 54 1.25 -13.16 1.51
CA PHE A 54 1.30 -11.91 2.25
C PHE A 54 1.06 -12.18 3.73
N GLN A 55 2.02 -11.78 4.57
CA GLN A 55 1.85 -11.76 6.02
C GLN A 55 1.43 -10.34 6.41
N ILE A 56 0.22 -10.20 6.93
CA ILE A 56 -0.28 -8.91 7.43
C ILE A 56 0.15 -8.81 8.90
N PRO A 57 1.02 -7.85 9.28
CA PRO A 57 1.45 -7.72 10.66
C PRO A 57 0.30 -7.36 11.59
N ASP A 58 0.45 -7.68 12.86
CA ASP A 58 -0.48 -7.25 13.90
C ASP A 58 -0.66 -5.72 13.86
N ASN A 59 -1.91 -5.28 14.02
CA ASN A 59 -2.31 -3.87 13.99
C ASN A 59 -2.10 -3.17 12.64
N VAL A 60 -1.86 -3.91 11.55
CA VAL A 60 -1.94 -3.37 10.18
C VAL A 60 -3.31 -3.66 9.60
N LYS A 61 -3.96 -2.61 9.07
CA LYS A 61 -5.20 -2.72 8.30
C LYS A 61 -4.87 -2.48 6.84
N VAL A 62 -5.33 -3.36 5.96
CA VAL A 62 -5.10 -3.23 4.51
C VAL A 62 -6.43 -2.91 3.84
N TYR A 63 -6.48 -1.78 3.15
CA TYR A 63 -7.62 -1.38 2.33
C TYR A 63 -7.14 -1.26 0.88
N GLY A 64 -7.88 -1.85 -0.05
CA GLY A 64 -7.49 -1.92 -1.46
C GLY A 64 -8.58 -1.43 -2.42
N GLY A 65 -8.17 -1.18 -3.66
CA GLY A 65 -9.07 -0.76 -4.74
C GLY A 65 -9.08 0.75 -5.00
N PHE A 66 -8.14 1.48 -4.41
CA PHE A 66 -7.97 2.92 -4.60
C PHE A 66 -7.49 3.25 -6.01
N ILE A 67 -7.80 4.43 -6.53
CA ILE A 67 -7.26 4.91 -7.82
C ILE A 67 -5.75 5.12 -7.70
N GLY A 68 -5.24 5.47 -6.51
CA GLY A 68 -3.81 5.65 -6.27
C GLY A 68 -3.31 7.05 -6.61
N ASN A 69 -4.22 8.01 -6.65
CA ASN A 69 -3.97 9.44 -6.86
C ASN A 69 -5.01 10.32 -6.14
N GLU A 70 -5.74 9.75 -5.17
CA GLU A 70 -6.71 10.48 -4.38
C GLU A 70 -6.05 11.69 -3.73
N ALA A 71 -6.66 12.86 -3.88
CA ALA A 71 -6.18 14.04 -3.19
C ALA A 71 -6.31 13.82 -1.68
N ASN A 72 -5.32 14.24 -0.90
CA ASN A 72 -5.35 14.18 0.57
C ASN A 72 -6.43 15.09 1.20
N ASN A 73 -7.16 15.83 0.38
CA ASN A 73 -8.01 16.96 0.73
C ASN A 73 -9.48 16.59 0.50
N TYR A 74 -9.96 15.57 1.20
CA TYR A 74 -11.38 15.54 1.57
C TYR A 74 -11.47 16.33 2.88
N GLU A 75 -11.57 17.67 2.78
CA GLU A 75 -12.07 18.44 3.92
C GLU A 75 -13.50 17.97 4.17
N LEU A 76 -13.67 17.18 5.22
CA LEU A 76 -14.98 16.79 5.69
C LEU A 76 -15.62 18.04 6.31
N TYR A 77 -16.35 18.81 5.49
CA TYR A 77 -17.30 19.80 6.02
C TYR A 77 -18.41 19.02 6.73
N ILE A 78 -18.26 18.86 8.04
CA ILE A 78 -19.36 18.46 8.89
C ILE A 78 -20.20 19.74 9.07
N PHE A 79 -21.39 19.77 8.47
CA PHE A 79 -22.41 20.79 8.75
C PHE A 79 -22.99 20.58 10.15
#